data_AF-A0A0J5GN17-F1
#
_entry.id   AF-A0A0J5GN17-F1
#
_cell.length_a   1.000
_cell.length_b   1.000
_cell.length_c   1.000
_cell.angle_alpha   90.00
_cell.angle_beta   90.00
_cell.angle_gamma   90.00
#
_symmetry.space_group_name_H-M   'P 1'
#
loop_
_entity.id
_entity.type
_entity.pdbx_description
1 polymer ?
#
loop_
_entity_poly.entity_id
_entity_poly.type
_entity_poly.pdbx_seq_one_letter_code
_entity_poly.pdbx_strand_id
1 'polypeptide(L)'
;MQKYRDIMVQVIDLTSTMIEGTTHMQVLLKEGKFEQSIILFEDVMKAYAAVERSVAPVLVELEQEDVQGQLVKVRESLELVVSAFEKKEFAHSKELLQFGLIPALKKTEAQFTNAFSTYLVS
;
A
#
# COMPACT_ATOMS: atom_id res chain seq x y z
N MET A 1 -11.92 -20.39 -8.02
CA MET A 1 -12.17 -19.33 -7.02
C MET A 1 -11.64 -19.65 -5.62
N GLN A 2 -11.90 -20.84 -5.06
CA GLN A 2 -11.35 -21.22 -3.73
C GLN A 2 -9.81 -21.14 -3.67
N LYS A 3 -9.12 -21.39 -4.81
CA LYS A 3 -7.66 -21.24 -4.98
C LYS A 3 -7.11 -19.84 -4.66
N TYR A 4 -7.91 -18.78 -4.73
CA TYR A 4 -7.46 -17.39 -4.51
C TYR A 4 -8.05 -16.75 -3.26
N ARG A 5 -8.93 -17.45 -2.55
CA ARG A 5 -9.58 -16.90 -1.34
C ARG A 5 -8.54 -16.46 -0.32
N ASP A 6 -7.54 -17.31 -0.07
CA ASP A 6 -6.48 -17.01 0.89
C ASP A 6 -5.63 -15.82 0.43
N ILE A 7 -5.36 -15.72 -0.87
CA ILE A 7 -4.66 -14.56 -1.44
C ILE A 7 -5.47 -13.28 -1.21
N MET A 8 -6.77 -13.29 -1.54
CA MET A 8 -7.67 -12.13 -1.39
C MET A 8 -7.71 -11.62 0.05
N VAL A 9 -7.81 -12.52 1.03
CA VAL A 9 -7.78 -12.15 2.45
C VAL A 9 -6.40 -11.58 2.82
N GLN A 10 -5.33 -12.28 2.48
CA GLN A 10 -3.97 -11.85 2.82
C GLN A 10 -3.61 -10.49 2.22
N VAL A 11 -4.02 -10.19 0.98
CA VAL A 11 -3.73 -8.87 0.40
C VAL A 11 -4.53 -7.75 1.03
N ILE A 12 -5.76 -7.99 1.50
CA ILE A 12 -6.50 -6.99 2.29
C ILE A 12 -5.77 -6.74 3.61
N ASP A 13 -5.46 -7.80 4.36
CA ASP A 13 -4.79 -7.69 5.67
C ASP A 13 -3.41 -7.03 5.56
N LEU A 14 -2.63 -7.39 4.53
CA LEU A 14 -1.32 -6.81 4.28
C LEU A 14 -1.44 -5.33 3.86
N THR A 15 -2.46 -4.97 3.07
CA THR A 15 -2.72 -3.56 2.73
C THR A 15 -3.10 -2.76 3.98
N SER A 16 -3.89 -3.33 4.89
CA SER A 16 -4.23 -2.71 6.18
C SER A 16 -2.98 -2.47 7.04
N THR A 17 -2.12 -3.48 7.13
CA THR A 17 -0.83 -3.40 7.82
C THR A 17 0.08 -2.31 7.21
N MET A 18 0.08 -2.16 5.88
CA MET A 18 0.81 -1.08 5.23
C MET A 18 0.24 0.30 5.60
N ILE A 19 -1.09 0.46 5.70
CA ILE A 19 -1.72 1.72 6.13
C ILE A 19 -1.28 2.07 7.56
N GLU A 20 -1.29 1.09 8.47
CA GLU A 20 -0.82 1.28 9.84
C GLU A 20 0.66 1.65 9.89
N GLY A 21 1.53 0.92 9.17
CA GLY A 21 2.96 1.19 9.09
C GLY A 21 3.23 2.60 8.54
N THR A 22 2.56 2.97 7.46
CA THR A 22 2.69 4.31 6.84
C THR A 22 2.20 5.42 7.76
N THR A 23 1.13 5.17 8.53
CA THR A 23 0.64 6.11 9.54
C THR A 23 1.63 6.24 10.70
N HIS A 24 2.24 5.14 11.14
CA HIS A 24 3.26 5.16 12.18
C HIS A 24 4.52 5.90 11.73
N MET A 25 4.91 5.81 10.44
CA MET A 25 6.00 6.62 9.88
C MET A 25 5.76 8.13 10.10
N GLN A 26 4.52 8.62 9.97
CA GLN A 26 4.24 10.04 10.23
C GLN A 26 4.53 10.46 11.67
N VAL A 27 4.30 9.55 12.63
CA VAL A 27 4.64 9.76 14.04
C VAL A 27 6.15 9.82 14.21
N LEU A 28 6.88 8.86 13.63
CA LEU A 28 8.34 8.82 13.68
C LEU A 28 8.97 10.09 13.07
N LEU A 29 8.48 10.53 11.91
CA LEU A 29 8.94 11.78 11.28
C LEU A 29 8.66 13.00 12.15
N LYS A 30 7.50 13.06 12.84
CA LYS A 30 7.18 14.15 13.77
C LYS A 30 8.10 14.15 14.99
N GLU A 31 8.53 12.98 15.44
CA GLU A 31 9.45 12.80 16.57
C GLU A 31 10.94 12.98 16.19
N GLY A 32 11.25 13.27 14.92
CA GLY A 32 12.62 13.37 14.42
C GLY A 32 13.33 12.02 14.25
N LYS A 33 12.59 10.91 14.33
CA LYS A 33 13.07 9.52 14.19
C LYS A 33 13.15 9.12 12.70
N PHE A 34 13.99 9.84 11.95
CA PHE A 34 14.06 9.71 10.50
C PHE A 34 14.57 8.35 10.02
N GLU A 35 15.61 7.81 10.67
CA GLU A 35 16.17 6.50 10.31
C GLU A 35 15.16 5.38 10.53
N GLN A 36 14.43 5.40 11.66
CA GLN A 36 13.37 4.43 11.93
C GLN A 36 12.24 4.53 10.92
N SER A 37 11.89 5.75 10.50
CA SER A 37 10.92 5.98 9.42
C SER A 37 11.38 5.37 8.09
N ILE A 38 12.67 5.49 7.75
CA ILE A 38 13.21 4.91 6.51
C ILE A 38 13.18 3.38 6.55
N ILE A 39 13.55 2.77 7.68
CA ILE A 39 13.49 1.31 7.85
C ILE A 39 12.04 0.82 7.68
N LEU A 40 11.09 1.47 8.35
CA LEU A 40 9.68 1.11 8.23
C LEU A 40 9.13 1.32 6.81
N PHE A 41 9.62 2.34 6.10
CA PHE A 41 9.27 2.56 4.70
C PHE A 41 9.75 1.42 3.79
N GLU A 42 10.94 0.89 4.04
CA GLU A 42 11.46 -0.28 3.31
C GLU A 42 10.51 -1.49 3.48
N ASP A 43 10.01 -1.72 4.69
CA ASP A 43 9.05 -2.79 4.96
C ASP A 43 7.71 -2.55 4.24
N VAL A 44 7.22 -1.31 4.19
CA VAL A 44 6.02 -0.95 3.40
C VAL A 44 6.24 -1.21 1.91
N MET A 45 7.40 -0.88 1.35
CA MET A 45 7.71 -1.16 -0.06
C MET A 45 7.78 -2.67 -0.36
N LYS A 46 8.38 -3.46 0.54
CA LYS A 46 8.40 -4.93 0.42
C LYS A 46 6.99 -5.52 0.47
N ALA A 47 6.17 -5.05 1.40
CA ALA A 47 4.76 -5.44 1.51
C ALA A 47 3.98 -5.10 0.23
N TYR A 48 4.16 -3.89 -0.32
CA TYR A 48 3.56 -3.49 -1.58
C TYR A 48 3.93 -4.43 -2.73
N ALA A 49 5.23 -4.71 -2.89
CA ALA A 49 5.71 -5.60 -3.95
C ALA A 49 5.13 -7.02 -3.82
N ALA A 50 4.93 -7.51 -2.59
CA ALA A 50 4.27 -8.78 -2.33
C ALA A 50 2.78 -8.74 -2.69
N VAL A 51 2.05 -7.69 -2.31
CA VAL A 51 0.63 -7.47 -2.67
C VAL A 51 0.47 -7.45 -4.19
N GLU A 52 1.23 -6.60 -4.87
CA GLU A 52 1.13 -6.39 -6.32
C GLU A 52 1.34 -7.70 -7.08
N ARG A 53 2.38 -8.46 -6.71
CA ARG A 53 2.69 -9.74 -7.35
C ARG A 53 1.62 -10.79 -7.09
N SER A 54 1.14 -10.88 -5.86
CA SER A 54 0.20 -11.93 -5.43
C SER A 54 -1.19 -11.71 -6.02
N VAL A 55 -1.63 -10.46 -6.12
CA VAL A 55 -2.96 -10.11 -6.57
C VAL A 55 -3.08 -10.02 -8.10
N ALA A 56 -1.98 -9.81 -8.83
CA ALA A 56 -1.98 -9.71 -10.29
C ALA A 56 -2.78 -10.81 -11.02
N PRO A 57 -2.57 -12.12 -10.78
CA PRO A 57 -3.36 -13.16 -11.45
C PRO A 57 -4.84 -13.13 -11.06
N VAL A 58 -5.16 -12.68 -9.85
CA VAL A 58 -6.55 -12.55 -9.37
C VAL A 58 -7.26 -11.41 -10.10
N LEU A 59 -6.61 -10.26 -10.26
CA LEU A 59 -7.19 -9.10 -10.95
C LEU A 59 -7.40 -9.36 -12.44
N VAL A 60 -6.50 -10.12 -13.09
CA VAL A 60 -6.67 -10.54 -14.48
C VAL A 60 -7.86 -11.48 -14.63
N GLU A 61 -8.01 -12.48 -13.75
CA GLU A 61 -9.14 -13.43 -13.80
C GLU A 61 -10.49 -12.75 -13.50
N LEU A 62 -10.49 -11.65 -12.74
CA LEU A 62 -11.68 -10.89 -12.36
C LEU A 62 -11.95 -9.65 -13.23
N GLU A 63 -11.12 -9.40 -14.26
CA GLU A 63 -11.22 -8.23 -15.14
C GLU A 63 -11.25 -6.88 -14.37
N GLN A 64 -10.46 -6.78 -13.29
CA GLN A 64 -10.43 -5.62 -12.39
C GLN A 64 -9.40 -4.56 -12.81
N GLU A 65 -9.55 -3.99 -14.00
CA GLU A 65 -8.61 -2.99 -14.54
C GLU A 65 -8.48 -1.74 -13.65
N ASP A 66 -9.59 -1.29 -13.05
CA ASP A 66 -9.61 -0.14 -12.14
C ASP A 66 -8.72 -0.34 -10.90
N VAL A 67 -8.64 -1.58 -10.40
CA VAL A 67 -7.82 -1.94 -9.24
C VAL A 67 -6.34 -1.97 -9.63
N GLN A 68 -6.02 -2.46 -10.83
CA GLN A 68 -4.65 -2.40 -11.36
C GLN A 68 -4.18 -0.94 -11.51
N GLY A 69 -5.02 -0.06 -12.05
CA GLY A 69 -4.74 1.36 -12.16
C GLY A 69 -4.52 2.03 -10.80
N GLN A 70 -5.19 1.56 -9.75
CA GLN A 70 -4.97 2.07 -8.39
C GLN A 70 -3.64 1.58 -7.80
N LEU A 71 -3.23 0.34 -8.05
CA LEU A 71 -1.92 -0.15 -7.63
C LEU A 71 -0.79 0.69 -8.24
N VAL A 72 -0.89 1.04 -9.52
CA VAL A 72 0.06 1.97 -10.16
C VAL A 72 0.19 3.28 -9.39
N LYS A 73 -0.92 3.87 -8.92
CA LYS A 73 -0.89 5.11 -8.11
C LYS A 73 -0.20 4.94 -6.76
N VAL A 74 -0.34 3.76 -6.13
CA VAL A 74 0.41 3.44 -4.90
C VAL A 74 1.90 3.38 -5.21
N ARG A 75 2.30 2.71 -6.29
CA ARG A 75 3.71 2.66 -6.73
C ARG A 75 4.28 4.05 -6.99
N GLU A 76 3.60 4.89 -7.75
CA GLU A 76 4.01 6.27 -8.01
C GLU A 76 4.15 7.06 -6.70
N SER A 77 3.23 6.87 -5.75
CA SER A 77 3.31 7.52 -4.43
C SER A 77 4.51 7.04 -3.62
N LEU A 78 4.85 5.75 -3.67
CA LEU A 78 6.05 5.19 -3.05
C LEU A 78 7.32 5.79 -3.68
N GLU A 79 7.37 5.92 -5.00
CA GLU A 79 8.49 6.54 -5.72
C GLU A 79 8.72 8.00 -5.33
N LEU A 80 7.64 8.77 -5.11
CA LEU A 80 7.76 10.13 -4.61
C LEU A 80 8.33 10.18 -3.19
N VAL A 81 7.85 9.30 -2.30
CA VAL A 81 8.32 9.25 -0.91
C VAL A 81 9.80 8.83 -0.84
N VAL A 82 10.22 7.83 -1.61
CA VAL A 82 11.63 7.40 -1.63
C VAL A 82 12.53 8.53 -2.12
N SER A 83 12.11 9.25 -3.18
CA SER A 83 12.87 10.39 -3.70
C SER A 83 13.04 11.50 -2.65
N ALA A 84 12.00 11.78 -1.85
CA ALA A 84 12.07 12.75 -0.78
C ALA A 84 13.00 12.27 0.37
N PHE A 85 12.99 10.98 0.71
CA PHE A 85 13.92 10.43 1.70
C PHE A 85 15.38 10.49 1.24
N GLU A 86 15.66 10.16 -0.02
CA GLU A 86 17.01 10.25 -0.60
C GLU A 86 17.57 11.68 -0.55
N LYS A 87 16.71 12.68 -0.78
CA LYS A 87 17.04 14.11 -0.68
C LYS A 87 17.04 14.64 0.75
N LYS A 88 16.68 13.81 1.74
CA LYS A 88 16.52 14.19 3.16
C LYS A 88 15.45 15.28 3.37
N GLU A 89 14.47 15.35 2.49
CA GLU A 89 13.35 16.30 2.56
C GLU A 89 12.24 15.72 3.46
N PHE A 90 12.53 15.54 4.76
CA PHE A 90 11.63 14.84 5.68
C PHE A 90 10.28 15.54 5.91
N ALA A 91 10.25 16.88 5.85
CA ALA A 91 9.01 17.64 5.91
C ALA A 91 8.13 17.34 4.69
N HIS A 92 8.71 17.33 3.49
CA HIS A 92 8.01 16.98 2.26
C HIS A 92 7.57 15.51 2.26
N SER A 93 8.44 14.61 2.75
CA SER A 93 8.10 13.19 2.92
C SER A 93 6.83 13.01 3.74
N LYS A 94 6.67 13.78 4.83
CA LYS A 94 5.46 13.75 5.67
C LYS A 94 4.20 14.16 4.90
N GLU A 95 4.30 15.17 4.05
CA GLU A 95 3.19 15.63 3.19
C GLU A 95 2.82 14.56 2.16
N LEU A 96 3.82 13.96 1.50
CA LEU A 96 3.62 12.88 0.54
C LEU A 96 2.96 11.65 1.18
N LEU A 97 3.33 11.30 2.42
CA LEU A 97 2.64 10.25 3.17
C LEU A 97 1.18 10.63 3.44
N GLN A 98 0.93 11.84 3.93
CA GLN A 98 -0.40 12.29 4.36
C GLN A 98 -1.40 12.41 3.21
N PHE A 99 -0.95 13.01 2.10
CA PHE A 99 -1.82 13.43 1.00
C PHE A 99 -1.67 12.58 -0.26
N GLY A 100 -0.66 11.70 -0.31
CA GLY A 100 -0.43 10.77 -1.42
C GLY A 100 -0.60 9.32 -0.97
N LEU A 101 0.42 8.77 -0.31
CA LEU A 101 0.53 7.33 -0.07
C LEU A 101 -0.60 6.76 0.80
N ILE A 102 -0.92 7.39 1.94
CA ILE A 102 -1.97 6.89 2.84
C ILE A 102 -3.34 6.88 2.15
N PRO A 103 -3.80 7.98 1.51
CA PRO A 103 -5.02 7.96 0.71
C PRO A 103 -5.03 6.90 -0.39
N ALA A 104 -3.91 6.71 -1.10
CA ALA A 104 -3.80 5.72 -2.16
C ALA A 104 -3.94 4.28 -1.63
N LEU A 105 -3.32 3.97 -0.49
CA LEU A 105 -3.43 2.67 0.16
C LEU A 105 -4.86 2.40 0.66
N LYS A 106 -5.48 3.37 1.34
CA LYS A 106 -6.88 3.25 1.80
C LYS A 106 -7.86 3.01 0.66
N LYS A 107 -7.66 3.70 -0.47
CA LYS A 107 -8.48 3.47 -1.66
C LYS A 107 -8.25 2.08 -2.26
N THR A 108 -7.01 1.58 -2.25
CA THR A 108 -6.67 0.22 -2.70
C THR A 108 -7.34 -0.83 -1.81
N GLU A 109 -7.27 -0.69 -0.49
CA GLU A 109 -7.93 -1.58 0.48
C GLU A 109 -9.45 -1.63 0.25
N ALA A 110 -10.09 -0.48 0.07
CA ALA A 110 -11.52 -0.40 -0.23
C ALA A 110 -11.87 -1.07 -1.57
N GLN A 111 -11.03 -0.89 -2.60
CA GLN A 111 -11.23 -1.53 -3.90
C GLN A 111 -11.02 -3.05 -3.85
N PHE A 112 -10.02 -3.55 -3.13
CA PHE A 112 -9.87 -4.99 -2.88
C PHE A 112 -11.08 -5.55 -2.14
N THR A 113 -11.52 -4.89 -1.07
CA THR A 113 -12.68 -5.34 -0.30
C THR A 113 -13.93 -5.42 -1.19
N ASN A 114 -14.16 -4.41 -2.04
CA ASN A 114 -15.30 -4.41 -2.96
C ASN A 114 -15.16 -5.48 -4.04
N ALA A 115 -14.01 -5.58 -4.71
CA ALA A 115 -13.76 -6.53 -5.78
C ALA A 115 -13.83 -7.99 -5.29
N PHE A 116 -13.44 -8.24 -4.04
CA PHE A 116 -13.39 -9.59 -3.47
C PHE A 116 -14.64 -9.94 -2.66
N SER A 117 -15.49 -8.98 -2.32
CA SER A 117 -16.68 -9.18 -1.47
C SER A 117 -17.51 -10.39 -1.89
N THR A 118 -17.88 -10.50 -3.17
CA THR A 118 -18.67 -11.63 -3.72
C THR A 118 -18.03 -13.00 -3.48
N TYR A 119 -16.71 -13.07 -3.30
CA TYR A 119 -15.94 -14.31 -3.14
C TYR A 119 -15.53 -14.60 -1.68
N LEU A 120 -15.64 -13.61 -0.79
CA LEU A 120 -15.26 -13.74 0.62
C LEU A 120 -16.45 -14.10 1.52
N VAL A 121 -17.69 -13.75 1.13
CA VAL A 121 -18.93 -14.07 1.90
C VAL A 121 -19.59 -15.40 1.48
N SER A 122 -18.95 -16.18 0.60
CA SER A 122 -19.42 -17.51 0.15
C SER A 122 -18.76 -18.65 0.91
#